data_AF-A0A1Q5HPH0-F1
#
_entry.id   AF-A0A1Q5HPH0-F1
#
_cell.length_a   1.000
_cell.length_b   1.000
_cell.length_c   1.000
_cell.angle_alpha   90.00
_cell.angle_beta   90.00
_cell.angle_gamma   90.00
#
_symmetry.space_group_name_H-M   'P 1'
#
loop_
_entity.id
_entity.type
_entity.pdbx_description
1 polymer ?
#
loop_
_entity_poly.entity_id
_entity_poly.type
_entity_poly.pdbx_seq_one_letter_code
_entity_poly.pdbx_strand_id
1 'polypeptide(L)'
;MLAWLGAAPAGAAAVTDAGAVTSREFVWGYAIRREWPDGRHDLFGFAPDARVAQRRLGRDQDYWRGGPVRPVAVHVVAANATDVDGHPVDGCRRTGCPDVPAHSRCPDSLDRGQR
;
A
#
# COMPACT_ATOMS: atom_id res chain seq x y z
N MET A 1 18.87 47.44 -47.77
CA MET A 1 17.60 46.70 -47.62
C MET A 1 17.95 45.34 -47.00
N LEU A 2 17.90 45.24 -45.65
CA LEU A 2 18.33 44.03 -44.91
C LEU A 2 17.15 43.05 -44.84
N ALA A 3 17.33 41.88 -45.45
CA ALA A 3 16.34 40.80 -45.46
C ALA A 3 16.28 40.12 -44.09
N TRP A 4 15.07 40.03 -43.56
CA TRP A 4 14.73 39.23 -42.38
C TRP A 4 14.58 37.77 -42.79
N LEU A 5 15.30 36.87 -42.12
CA LEU A 5 15.02 35.42 -42.14
C LEU A 5 14.79 34.99 -40.69
N GLY A 6 13.53 35.06 -40.25
CA GLY A 6 13.10 34.47 -38.99
C GLY A 6 13.06 32.95 -39.14
N ALA A 7 13.84 32.26 -38.31
CA ALA A 7 13.82 30.81 -38.19
C ALA A 7 12.48 30.32 -37.61
N ALA A 8 11.97 29.22 -38.14
CA ALA A 8 10.75 28.55 -37.66
C ALA A 8 11.02 27.68 -36.42
N PRO A 9 10.04 27.53 -35.51
CA PRO A 9 9.89 26.30 -34.76
C PRO A 9 8.64 25.56 -35.24
N ALA A 10 8.85 24.48 -36.01
CA ALA A 10 7.81 23.51 -36.30
C ALA A 10 7.70 22.52 -35.14
N GLY A 11 6.50 22.45 -34.54
CA GLY A 11 5.97 21.29 -33.83
C GLY A 11 6.71 20.86 -32.57
N ALA A 12 6.37 21.48 -31.43
CA ALA A 12 6.52 20.80 -30.16
C ALA A 12 5.64 19.54 -30.20
N ALA A 13 6.28 18.36 -30.25
CA ALA A 13 5.60 17.10 -30.05
C ALA A 13 4.97 17.13 -28.65
N ALA A 14 3.65 17.33 -28.59
CA ALA A 14 2.90 17.13 -27.37
C ALA A 14 2.94 15.64 -27.07
N VAL A 15 3.89 15.23 -26.23
CA VAL A 15 3.78 13.98 -25.49
C VAL A 15 2.56 14.19 -24.59
N THR A 16 1.41 13.68 -25.03
CA THR A 16 0.24 13.56 -24.16
C THR A 16 0.65 12.63 -23.03
N ASP A 17 0.86 13.22 -21.85
CA ASP A 17 0.93 12.53 -20.57
C ASP A 17 -0.16 11.46 -20.58
N ALA A 18 0.25 10.20 -20.73
CA ALA A 18 -0.62 9.06 -20.52
C ALA A 18 -0.98 9.12 -19.04
N GLY A 19 -2.11 9.78 -18.76
CA GLY A 19 -2.56 10.09 -17.41
C GLY A 19 -2.32 8.89 -16.53
N ALA A 20 -1.51 9.09 -15.50
CA ALA A 20 -1.06 8.04 -14.61
C ALA A 20 -2.29 7.37 -13.97
N VAL A 21 -2.82 6.34 -14.62
CA VAL A 21 -3.70 5.37 -14.00
C VAL A 21 -2.79 4.59 -13.08
N THR A 22 -2.53 5.12 -11.89
CA THR A 22 -1.94 4.35 -10.81
C THR A 22 -3.02 3.36 -10.38
N SER A 23 -3.23 2.31 -11.17
CA SER A 23 -4.21 1.30 -10.82
C SER A 23 -3.87 0.77 -9.44
N ARG A 24 -4.85 0.79 -8.53
CA ARG A 24 -4.66 0.39 -7.12
C ARG A 24 -4.11 -1.04 -7.01
N GLU A 25 -4.34 -1.87 -8.02
CA GLU A 25 -3.79 -3.22 -8.17
C GLU A 25 -2.26 -3.30 -8.16
N PHE A 26 -1.54 -2.20 -8.38
CA PHE A 26 -0.07 -2.16 -8.28
C PHE A 26 0.43 -1.35 -7.08
N VAL A 27 -0.46 -0.81 -6.26
CA VAL A 27 -0.08 0.02 -5.12
C VAL A 27 0.25 -0.87 -3.94
N TRP A 28 1.55 -0.97 -3.65
CA TRP A 28 2.07 -1.64 -2.47
C TRP A 28 2.24 -0.68 -1.30
N GLY A 29 2.04 -1.18 -0.10
CA GLY A 29 2.20 -0.44 1.14
C GLY A 29 2.14 -1.38 2.33
N TYR A 30 1.53 -0.90 3.41
CA TYR A 30 1.45 -1.57 4.69
C TYR A 30 0.01 -1.66 5.16
N ALA A 31 -0.33 -2.77 5.79
CA ALA A 31 -1.64 -2.99 6.41
C ALA A 31 -1.48 -3.56 7.81
N ILE A 32 -2.54 -3.46 8.61
CA ILE A 32 -2.62 -4.15 9.90
C ILE A 32 -3.21 -5.53 9.64
N ARG A 33 -2.50 -6.56 10.08
CA ARG A 33 -3.01 -7.91 10.23
C ARG A 33 -3.31 -8.18 11.69
N ARG A 34 -4.53 -8.62 11.96
CA ARG A 34 -4.99 -8.98 13.29
C ARG A 34 -5.42 -10.43 13.29
N GLU A 35 -4.88 -11.23 14.20
CA GLU A 35 -5.17 -12.66 14.30
C GLU A 35 -6.08 -12.94 15.50
N TRP A 36 -7.09 -13.77 15.27
CA TRP A 36 -8.09 -14.14 16.27
C TRP A 36 -7.85 -15.55 16.82
N PRO A 37 -8.28 -15.84 18.06
CA PRO A 37 -8.07 -17.15 18.69
C PRO A 37 -8.66 -18.35 17.92
N ASP A 38 -9.63 -18.12 17.05
CA ASP A 38 -10.31 -19.14 16.26
C ASP A 38 -9.68 -19.36 14.86
N GLY A 39 -8.49 -18.80 14.65
CA GLY A 39 -7.72 -18.91 13.41
C GLY A 39 -8.18 -17.98 12.29
N ARG A 40 -9.16 -17.11 12.53
CA ARG A 40 -9.49 -16.03 11.58
C ARG A 40 -8.48 -14.89 11.68
N HIS A 41 -8.39 -14.09 10.63
CA HIS A 41 -7.64 -12.84 10.65
C HIS A 41 -8.37 -11.72 9.92
N ASP A 42 -8.11 -10.49 10.36
CA ASP A 42 -8.48 -9.28 9.64
C ASP A 42 -7.24 -8.72 8.93
N LEU A 43 -7.43 -8.12 7.76
CA LEU A 43 -6.43 -7.32 7.07
C LEU A 43 -7.07 -5.98 6.71
N PHE A 44 -6.57 -4.88 7.29
CA PHE A 44 -7.22 -3.58 7.16
C PHE A 44 -6.23 -2.42 7.28
N GLY A 45 -6.74 -1.20 7.08
CA GLY A 45 -6.02 0.02 7.42
C GLY A 45 -4.80 0.28 6.53
N PHE A 46 -4.92 0.02 5.23
CA PHE A 46 -3.87 0.27 4.24
C PHE A 46 -3.24 1.68 4.39
N ALA A 47 -1.92 1.74 4.39
CA ALA A 47 -1.14 2.96 4.37
C ALA A 47 0.09 2.77 3.46
N PRO A 48 0.42 3.73 2.58
CA PRO A 48 1.64 3.66 1.78
C PRO A 48 2.92 3.82 2.64
N ASP A 49 2.79 4.37 3.86
CA ASP A 49 3.89 4.66 4.76
C ASP A 49 3.86 3.76 6.03
N ALA A 50 5.02 3.19 6.35
CA ALA A 50 5.18 2.30 7.50
C ALA A 50 4.92 3.02 8.84
N ARG A 51 5.30 4.28 8.97
CA ARG A 51 5.09 5.03 10.23
C ARG A 51 3.60 5.28 10.48
N VAL A 52 2.83 5.57 9.44
CA VAL A 52 1.36 5.66 9.53
C VAL A 52 0.77 4.33 9.96
N ALA A 53 1.20 3.21 9.36
CA ALA A 53 0.73 1.87 9.73
C ALA A 53 1.07 1.52 11.20
N GLN A 54 2.29 1.83 11.66
CA GLN A 54 2.70 1.63 13.05
C GLN A 54 1.87 2.47 14.04
N ARG A 55 1.58 3.73 13.73
CA ARG A 55 0.69 4.55 14.58
C ARG A 55 -0.73 4.00 14.63
N ARG A 56 -1.22 3.39 13.56
CA ARG A 56 -2.52 2.71 13.54
C ARG A 56 -2.45 1.41 14.35
N LEU A 57 -1.37 0.64 14.25
CA LEU A 57 -1.13 -0.56 15.05
C LEU A 57 -1.19 -0.25 16.54
N GLY A 58 -0.50 0.80 17.00
CA GLY A 58 -0.52 1.20 18.41
C GLY A 58 -1.93 1.51 18.91
N ARG A 59 -2.71 2.28 18.14
CA ARG A 59 -4.12 2.57 18.46
C ARG A 59 -4.98 1.30 18.49
N ASP A 60 -4.73 0.35 17.59
CA ASP A 60 -5.43 -0.93 17.57
C ASP A 60 -5.15 -1.76 18.82
N GLN A 61 -3.87 -1.87 19.19
CA GLN A 61 -3.43 -2.57 20.38
C GLN A 61 -4.00 -1.92 21.65
N ASP A 62 -4.03 -0.59 21.72
CA ASP A 62 -4.62 0.15 22.84
C ASP A 62 -6.13 -0.08 22.94
N TYR A 63 -6.85 -0.09 21.82
CA TYR A 63 -8.29 -0.37 21.78
C TYR A 63 -8.60 -1.77 22.32
N TRP A 64 -7.87 -2.78 21.86
CA TRP A 64 -8.11 -4.17 22.28
C TRP A 64 -7.55 -4.51 23.67
N ARG A 65 -6.68 -3.68 24.26
CA ARG A 65 -6.17 -3.88 25.62
C ARG A 65 -7.31 -4.01 26.64
N GLY A 66 -8.42 -3.29 26.45
CA GLY A 66 -9.60 -3.36 27.33
C GLY A 66 -10.76 -4.22 26.82
N GLY A 67 -10.64 -4.85 25.64
CA GLY A 67 -11.74 -5.54 24.98
C GLY A 67 -12.11 -6.90 25.60
N PRO A 68 -13.37 -7.35 25.46
CA PRO A 68 -13.83 -8.65 25.98
C PRO A 68 -13.23 -9.85 25.24
N VAL A 69 -12.81 -9.65 23.99
CA VAL A 69 -12.07 -10.63 23.18
C VAL A 69 -10.81 -9.93 22.68
N ARG A 70 -9.65 -10.55 22.90
CA ARG A 70 -8.37 -10.02 22.46
C ARG A 70 -7.87 -10.79 21.25
N PRO A 71 -7.30 -10.10 20.24
CA PRO A 71 -6.54 -10.79 19.21
C PRO A 71 -5.32 -11.46 19.82
N VAL A 72 -4.90 -12.59 19.24
CA VAL A 72 -3.69 -13.32 19.66
C VAL A 72 -2.43 -12.66 19.15
N ALA A 73 -2.52 -11.97 18.01
CA ALA A 73 -1.44 -11.16 17.45
C ALA A 73 -2.01 -9.98 16.65
N VAL A 74 -1.31 -8.85 16.69
CA VAL A 74 -1.57 -7.70 15.82
C VAL A 74 -0.23 -7.20 15.31
N HIS A 75 -0.05 -7.12 14.00
CA HIS A 75 1.21 -6.71 13.39
C HIS A 75 0.99 -5.94 12.08
N VAL A 76 2.01 -5.20 11.65
CA VAL A 76 2.03 -4.58 10.33
C VAL A 76 2.58 -5.59 9.34
N VAL A 77 1.94 -5.74 8.18
CA VAL A 77 2.41 -6.56 7.04
C VAL A 77 2.58 -5.69 5.79
N ALA A 78 3.46 -6.08 4.88
CA ALA A 78 3.45 -5.55 3.52
C ALA A 78 2.23 -6.09 2.77
N ALA A 79 1.47 -5.23 2.09
CA ALA A 79 0.25 -5.64 1.41
C ALA A 79 0.00 -4.79 0.15
N ASN A 80 -0.65 -5.39 -0.84
CA ASN A 80 -1.23 -4.68 -1.95
C ASN A 80 -2.54 -4.01 -1.52
N ALA A 81 -2.82 -2.80 -2.03
CA ALA A 81 -4.05 -2.08 -1.70
C ALA A 81 -5.32 -2.89 -2.06
N THR A 82 -5.31 -3.61 -3.19
CA THR A 82 -6.44 -4.44 -3.62
C THR A 82 -6.65 -5.65 -2.70
N ASP A 83 -5.60 -6.25 -2.15
CA ASP A 83 -5.73 -7.36 -1.20
C ASP A 83 -6.40 -6.91 0.10
N VAL A 84 -6.15 -5.66 0.51
CA VAL A 84 -6.80 -5.05 1.68
C VAL A 84 -8.24 -4.65 1.36
N ASP A 85 -8.47 -3.99 0.22
CA ASP A 85 -9.78 -3.50 -0.20
C ASP A 85 -10.75 -4.68 -0.46
N GLY A 86 -10.25 -5.80 -0.98
CA GLY A 86 -11.02 -7.03 -1.21
C GLY A 86 -11.09 -7.97 0.00
N HIS A 87 -10.50 -7.60 1.14
CA HIS A 87 -10.47 -8.46 2.31
C HIS A 87 -11.83 -8.50 3.01
N PRO A 88 -12.36 -9.68 3.38
CA PRO A 88 -13.61 -9.76 4.11
C PRO A 88 -13.45 -9.13 5.50
N VAL A 89 -14.46 -8.39 5.93
CA VAL A 89 -14.45 -7.63 7.20
C VAL A 89 -14.62 -8.56 8.42
N ASP A 90 -15.19 -9.75 8.23
CA ASP A 90 -15.52 -10.70 9.31
C ASP A 90 -14.62 -11.95 9.32
N GLY A 91 -13.31 -11.72 9.40
CA GLY A 91 -12.32 -12.76 9.66
C GLY A 91 -12.10 -13.74 8.51
N CYS A 92 -11.07 -13.47 7.71
CA CYS A 92 -10.60 -14.35 6.64
C CYS A 92 -9.91 -15.61 7.20
N ARG A 93 -9.99 -16.72 6.45
CA ARG A 93 -9.26 -17.98 6.72
C ARG A 93 -8.36 -18.42 5.55
N ARG A 94 -8.23 -17.61 4.51
CA ARG A 94 -7.41 -17.97 3.34
C ARG A 94 -5.94 -18.01 3.74
N THR A 95 -5.25 -19.06 3.34
CA THR A 95 -3.83 -19.29 3.67
C THR A 95 -2.86 -18.41 2.87
N GLY A 96 -3.31 -17.83 1.74
CA GLY A 96 -2.49 -16.95 0.90
C GLY A 96 -2.50 -15.47 1.32
N CYS A 97 -3.07 -15.13 2.48
CA CYS A 97 -3.15 -13.74 2.91
C CYS A 97 -1.79 -13.24 3.44
N PRO A 98 -1.40 -11.99 3.16
CA PRO A 98 -0.11 -11.43 3.58
C PRO A 98 0.12 -11.64 5.08
N ASP A 99 1.10 -12.45 5.45
CA ASP A 99 1.36 -12.90 6.82
C ASP A 99 2.76 -12.51 7.32
N VAL A 100 3.66 -12.12 6.42
CA VAL A 100 5.03 -11.71 6.75
C VAL A 100 4.98 -10.35 7.45
N PRO A 101 5.26 -10.29 8.76
CA PRO A 101 5.29 -9.02 9.45
C PRO A 101 6.43 -8.16 8.91
N ALA A 102 6.21 -6.86 8.82
CA ALA A 102 7.22 -5.90 8.42
C ALA A 102 8.21 -5.69 9.57
N HIS A 103 9.04 -6.68 9.85
CA HIS A 103 10.20 -6.54 10.72
C HIS A 103 11.25 -5.74 9.96
N SER A 104 11.17 -4.41 10.05
CA SER A 104 12.26 -3.50 9.69
C SER A 104 12.69 -3.43 8.22
N ARG A 105 12.15 -4.27 7.33
CA ARG A 105 12.43 -4.19 5.89
C ARG A 105 11.33 -3.39 5.22
N CYS A 106 11.58 -2.08 5.11
CA CYS A 106 11.13 -1.42 3.89
C CYS A 106 11.67 -2.25 2.72
N PRO A 107 10.87 -2.66 1.73
CA PRO A 107 11.43 -2.92 0.43
C PRO A 107 11.93 -1.57 -0.08
N ASP A 108 13.18 -1.23 0.23
CA ASP A 108 13.89 -0.22 -0.52
C ASP A 108 13.80 -0.64 -1.98
N SER A 109 13.18 0.22 -2.78
CA SER A 109 13.09 0.14 -4.24
C SER A 109 12.52 -1.17 -4.80
N LEU A 110 11.25 -1.15 -5.21
CA LEU A 110 10.94 -1.75 -6.51
C LEU A 110 11.66 -0.89 -7.55
N ASP A 111 12.88 -1.32 -7.86
CA ASP A 111 13.61 -1.16 -9.11
C ASP A 111 13.08 -0.04 -10.02
N ARG A 112 13.52 1.19 -9.75
CA ARG A 112 13.54 2.25 -10.77
C ARG A 112 14.62 1.87 -11.78
N GLY A 113 14.30 0.94 -12.67
CA GLY A 113 15.11 0.63 -13.84
C GLY A 113 15.30 -0.84 -14.11
N GLN A 114 14.38 -1.45 -14.87
CA GLN A 114 14.79 -2.43 -15.87
C GLN A 114 14.15 -2.16 -17.23
N ARG A 115 14.97 -1.47 -18.04
CA ARG A 115 15.08 -1.44 -19.51
C ARG A 115 14.11 -0.55 -20.28
#